data_AF-A0A3Q3SUE0-F1
#
_entry.id   AF-A0A3Q3SUE0-F1
#
_cell.length_a   1.000
_cell.length_b   1.000
_cell.length_c   1.000
_cell.angle_alpha   90.00
_cell.angle_beta   90.00
_cell.angle_gamma   90.00
#
_symmetry.space_group_name_H-M   'P 1'
#
loop_
_entity.id
_entity.type
_entity.pdbx_description
1 polymer ?
#
loop_
_entity_poly.entity_id
_entity_poly.type
_entity_poly.pdbx_seq_one_letter_code
_entity_poly.pdbx_strand_id
1 'polypeptide(L)' 'MDDNAPGHRGRIVRERLMEAGVPQLEWPALSPDLNPLENVWDQLSRLVEARTPAPQNLNDLRDALQEEWNAMPHTISGQ' A
#
# COMPACT_ATOMS: atom_id res chain seq x y z
N MET A 1 4.18 -6.96 2.95
CA MET A 1 5.30 -6.03 2.66
C MET A 1 5.32 -5.00 3.76
N ASP A 2 6.49 -4.73 4.30
CA ASP A 2 6.72 -3.86 5.47
C ASP A 2 7.77 -2.82 5.06
N ASP A 3 7.53 -1.56 5.40
CA ASP A 3 8.34 -0.40 4.98
C ASP A 3 9.57 -0.17 5.88
N ASN A 4 9.78 -1.01 6.91
CA ASN A 4 10.88 -0.90 7.87
C ASN A 4 10.94 0.48 8.56
N ALA A 5 9.81 1.20 8.64
CA ALA A 5 9.72 2.45 9.36
C ALA A 5 10.00 2.23 10.86
N PRO A 6 10.37 3.27 11.63
CA PRO A 6 10.81 3.10 13.03
C PRO A 6 9.79 2.40 13.94
N GLY A 7 8.49 2.46 13.62
CA GLY A 7 7.42 1.72 14.32
C GLY A 7 7.46 0.21 14.07
N HIS A 8 7.87 -0.22 12.86
CA HIS A 8 7.99 -1.62 12.46
C HIS A 8 9.29 -2.27 12.95
N ARG A 9 10.25 -1.46 13.40
CA ARG A 9 11.52 -1.90 14.02
C ARG A 9 11.42 -2.19 15.53
N GLY A 10 10.26 -1.98 16.14
CA GLY A 10 10.05 -2.30 17.55
C GLY A 10 10.35 -3.78 17.80
N ARG A 11 11.10 -4.09 18.88
CA ARG A 11 11.47 -5.46 19.26
C ARG A 11 10.26 -6.41 19.26
N ILE A 12 9.11 -5.90 19.70
CA ILE A 12 7.82 -6.59 19.77
C ILE A 12 7.30 -6.98 18.37
N VAL A 13 7.43 -6.11 17.38
CA VAL A 13 6.99 -6.39 15.99
C VAL A 13 7.87 -7.48 15.38
N ARG A 14 9.19 -7.42 15.63
CA ARG A 14 10.12 -8.47 15.18
C ARG A 14 9.85 -9.82 15.84
N GLU A 15 9.64 -9.85 17.15
CA GLU A 15 9.30 -11.06 17.91
C GLU A 15 7.99 -11.68 17.39
N ARG A 16 6.95 -10.86 17.15
CA ARG A 16 5.67 -11.32 16.57
C ARG A 16 5.80 -11.87 15.16
N LEU A 17 6.60 -11.25 14.30
CA LEU A 17 6.82 -11.72 12.93
C LEU A 17 7.58 -13.05 12.91
N MET A 18 8.56 -13.23 13.81
CA MET A 18 9.26 -14.50 14.00
C MET A 18 8.32 -15.60 14.53
N GLU A 19 7.48 -15.29 15.54
CA GLU A 19 6.47 -16.23 16.06
C GLU A 19 5.47 -16.65 14.99
N ALA A 20 5.09 -15.74 14.08
CA ALA A 20 4.16 -16.01 12.99
C ALA A 20 4.80 -16.76 11.80
N GLY A 21 6.11 -17.03 11.84
CA GLY A 21 6.83 -17.72 10.77
C GLY A 21 6.92 -16.93 9.46
N VAL A 22 6.76 -15.60 9.53
CA VAL A 22 6.81 -14.73 8.35
C VAL A 22 8.29 -14.42 8.06
N PRO A 23 8.87 -14.87 6.93
CA PRO A 23 10.23 -14.52 6.59
C PRO A 23 10.33 -13.01 6.38
N GLN A 24 11.13 -12.36 7.23
CA GLN A 24 11.44 -10.95 7.10
C GLN A 24 12.35 -10.80 5.87
N LEU A 25 11.83 -10.31 4.74
CA LEU A 25 12.66 -9.92 3.61
C LEU A 25 13.61 -8.80 4.09
N GLU A 26 14.92 -8.97 3.89
CA GLU A 26 15.90 -7.89 4.09
C GLU A 26 15.70 -6.82 3.03
N TRP A 27 14.77 -5.90 3.25
CA TRP A 27 14.64 -4.70 2.45
C TRP A 27 15.67 -3.67 2.94
N PRO A 28 16.43 -3.02 2.02
CA PRO A 28 17.28 -1.90 2.40
C PRO A 28 16.39 -0.78 2.96
N ALA A 29 16.71 -0.31 4.17
CA ALA A 29 16.04 0.83 4.76
C ALA A 29 16.21 2.06 3.85
N LEU A 30 15.14 2.84 3.67
CA LEU A 30 15.05 4.01 2.78
C LEU A 30 15.02 3.71 1.27
N SER A 31 14.12 2.84 0.81
CA SER A 31 13.73 2.81 -0.60
C SER A 31 12.21 2.92 -0.74
N PRO A 32 11.62 4.09 -0.44
CA PRO A 32 10.21 4.38 -0.73
C PRO A 32 9.88 4.05 -2.20
N ASP A 33 10.80 4.41 -3.11
CA ASP A 33 10.74 4.11 -4.55
C ASP A 33 10.57 2.62 -4.89
N LEU A 34 10.99 1.71 -3.99
CA LEU A 34 10.91 0.27 -4.18
C LEU A 34 9.76 -0.38 -3.40
N ASN A 35 8.98 0.38 -2.63
CA ASN A 35 7.80 -0.16 -1.97
C ASN A 35 6.66 -0.24 -3.00
N PRO A 36 6.23 -1.44 -3.44
CA PRO A 36 5.15 -1.55 -4.41
C PRO A 36 3.85 -0.95 -3.88
N LEU A 37 3.70 -0.84 -2.56
CA LEU A 37 2.57 -0.16 -1.94
C LEU A 37 2.54 1.34 -2.25
N GLU A 38 3.67 2.03 -2.28
CA GLU A 38 3.69 3.46 -2.61
C GLU A 38 3.28 3.71 -4.06
N ASN A 39 3.75 2.88 -4.99
CA ASN A 39 3.34 2.95 -6.40
C ASN A 39 1.83 2.71 -6.57
N VAL A 40 1.27 1.76 -5.83
CA VAL A 40 -0.17 1.48 -5.85
C VAL A 40 -0.97 2.65 -5.25
N TRP A 41 -0.49 3.26 -4.17
CA TRP A 41 -1.14 4.42 -3.57
C TRP A 41 -1.10 5.66 -4.48
N ASP A 42 0.01 5.93 -5.16
CA ASP A 42 0.10 7.02 -6.14
C ASP A 42 -0.87 6.79 -7.31
N GLN A 43 -0.92 5.56 -7.84
CA GLN A 43 -1.85 5.21 -8.92
C GLN A 43 -3.31 5.39 -8.48
N LEU A 44 -3.69 4.86 -7.31
CA LEU A 44 -5.05 4.98 -6.79
C LEU A 44 -5.45 6.43 -6.55
N SER A 45 -4.54 7.25 -6.01
CA SER A 45 -4.80 8.67 -5.74
C SER A 45 -5.08 9.43 -7.04
N ARG A 46 -4.27 9.20 -8.08
CA ARG A 46 -4.48 9.81 -9.41
C ARG A 46 -5.82 9.42 -10.04
N LEU A 47 -6.24 8.16 -9.89
CA LEU A 47 -7.53 7.70 -10.40
C LEU A 47 -8.69 8.42 -9.71
N VAL A 48 -8.65 8.54 -8.38
CA VAL A 48 -9.68 9.25 -7.61
C VAL A 48 -9.70 10.75 -7.92
N GLU A 49 -8.54 11.38 -8.08
CA GLU A 49 -8.43 12.79 -8.47
C GLU A 49 -8.97 13.08 -9.88
N ALA A 50 -8.87 12.11 -10.79
CA ALA A 50 -9.39 12.24 -12.15
C ALA A 50 -10.92 12.09 -12.26
N ARG A 51 -11.61 11.69 -11.17
CA ARG A 51 -13.06 11.47 -11.20
C ARG A 51 -13.84 12.76 -11.40
N THR A 52 -14.91 12.66 -12.19
CA THR A 52 -15.86 13.75 -12.41
C THR A 52 -17.29 13.22 -12.20
N PRO A 53 -18.06 13.76 -11.22
CA PRO A 53 -17.64 14.80 -10.28
C PRO A 53 -16.60 14.28 -9.27
N ALA A 54 -15.75 15.19 -8.79
CA ALA A 54 -14.81 14.87 -7.72
C ALA A 54 -15.58 14.53 -6.43
N PRO A 55 -15.07 13.62 -5.58
CA PRO A 55 -15.70 13.30 -4.29
C PRO A 55 -15.89 14.55 -3.43
N GLN A 56 -17.10 14.79 -2.91
CA GLN A 56 -17.41 16.02 -2.16
C GLN A 56 -17.41 15.80 -0.63
N ASN A 57 -17.44 14.55 -0.18
CA ASN A 57 -17.44 14.20 1.24
C ASN A 57 -16.67 12.88 1.49
N LEU A 58 -16.49 12.53 2.77
CA LEU A 58 -15.73 11.34 3.16
C LEU A 58 -16.36 10.02 2.69
N ASN A 59 -17.69 9.94 2.57
CA ASN A 59 -18.35 8.74 2.05
C ASN A 59 -18.11 8.62 0.55
N ASP A 60 -18.27 9.71 -0.21
CA ASP A 60 -17.96 9.73 -1.66
C ASP A 60 -16.50 9.34 -1.90
N LEU A 61 -15.57 9.85 -1.07
CA LEU A 61 -14.16 9.55 -1.19
C LEU A 61 -13.87 8.07 -0.92
N ARG A 62 -14.47 7.51 0.13
CA ARG A 62 -14.34 6.09 0.46
C ARG A 62 -14.88 5.21 -0.67
N ASP A 63 -16.06 5.54 -1.18
CA ASP A 63 -16.72 4.75 -2.22
C ASP A 63 -15.93 4.85 -3.54
N ALA A 64 -15.44 6.05 -3.89
CA ALA A 64 -14.53 6.24 -5.03
C ALA A 64 -13.23 5.44 -4.90
N LEU A 65 -12.56 5.48 -3.73
CA LEU A 65 -11.35 4.69 -3.48
C LEU A 65 -11.61 3.19 -3.66
N GLN A 66 -12.75 2.70 -3.17
CA GLN A 66 -13.11 1.28 -3.28
C GLN A 66 -13.39 0.87 -4.72
N GLU A 67 -14.08 1.72 -5.50
CA GLU A 67 -14.37 1.48 -6.91
C GLU A 67 -13.09 1.47 -7.76
N GLU A 68 -12.23 2.49 -7.62
CA GLU A 68 -10.98 2.56 -8.37
C GLU A 68 -10.04 1.40 -7.99
N TRP A 69 -9.97 1.06 -6.70
CA TRP A 69 -9.19 -0.09 -6.24
C TRP A 69 -9.65 -1.41 -6.87
N ASN A 70 -10.96 -1.62 -7.00
CA ASN A 70 -11.52 -2.84 -7.61
C ASN A 70 -11.37 -2.84 -9.14
N ALA A 71 -11.28 -1.66 -9.77
CA ALA A 71 -11.07 -1.51 -11.20
C ALA A 71 -9.59 -1.63 -11.59
N MET A 72 -8.66 -1.41 -10.65
CA MET A 72 -7.23 -1.58 -10.89
C MET A 72 -6.91 -3.03 -11.27
N PRO A 73 -6.18 -3.26 -12.38
CA PRO A 73 -5.79 -4.61 -12.76
C PRO A 73 -4.86 -5.21 -11.70
N HIS A 74 -5.31 -6.25 -10.99
CA HIS A 74 -4.49 -7.01 -10.04
C HIS A 74 -3.44 -7.91 -10.74
N THR A 75 -3.11 -7.62 -11.99
CA THR A 75 -2.19 -8.42 -12.79
C THR A 75 -0.78 -8.24 -12.22
N ILE A 76 -0.34 -9.20 -11.41
CA ILE A 76 1.08 -9.54 -11.35
C ILE A 76 1.42 -9.96 -12.78
N SER A 77 1.99 -9.04 -13.56
CA SER A 77 2.54 -9.40 -14.86
C SER A 77 3.69 -10.35 -14.58
N GLY A 78 3.44 -11.64 -14.74
CA GLY A 78 4.48 -12.64 -14.84
C GLY A 78 5.24 -12.39 -16.14
N GLN A 79 6.42 -11.81 -16.03
CA GLN A 79 7.50 -11.93 -17.00
C GLN A 79 8.83 -12.07 -16.25
#